data_AF-A0A0A8ZJV8-F1
#
_entry.id   AF-A0A0A8ZJV8-F1
#
_cell.length_a   1.000
_cell.length_b   1.000
_cell.length_c   1.000
_cell.angle_alpha   90.00
_cell.angle_beta   90.00
_cell.angle_gamma   90.00
#
_symmetry.space_group_name_H-M   'P 1'
#
loop_
_entity.id
_entity.type
_entity.pdbx_description
1 polymer ?
#
loop_
_entity_poly.entity_id
_entity_poly.type
_entity_poly.pdbx_seq_one_letter_code
_entity_poly.pdbx_strand_id
1 'polypeptide(L)' 'MTERYGIVPGEDHYMCIVDLVSHALSNDRVVEWIENSPFGFSKRVWENLIGNCVIHGNAESLEKVEKHLMELDYPE' A
#
# COMPACT_ATOMS: atom_id res chain seq x y z
N MET A 1 12.97 2.17 -11.17
CA MET A 1 12.95 3.48 -11.87
C MET A 1 14.26 4.23 -11.69
N THR A 2 14.77 4.32 -10.47
CA THR A 2 16.04 5.00 -10.17
C THR A 2 17.24 4.43 -10.92
N GLU A 3 17.48 3.12 -10.86
CA GLU A 3 18.67 2.52 -11.48
C GLU A 3 18.68 2.63 -13.01
N ARG A 4 17.52 2.45 -13.65
CA ARG A 4 17.41 2.42 -15.12
C ARG A 4 17.21 3.80 -15.74
N TYR A 5 16.51 4.70 -15.05
CA TYR A 5 16.07 5.99 -15.63
C TYR A 5 16.53 7.21 -14.81
N GLY A 6 17.19 7.03 -13.66
CA GLY A 6 17.59 8.13 -12.78
C GLY A 6 16.43 8.82 -12.03
N ILE A 7 15.22 8.27 -12.12
CA ILE A 7 14.01 8.87 -11.54
C ILE A 7 13.75 8.26 -10.16
N VAL A 8 13.84 9.08 -9.12
CA VAL A 8 13.44 8.71 -7.75
C VAL A 8 11.90 8.67 -7.69
N PRO A 9 11.28 7.52 -7.34
CA PRO A 9 9.83 7.44 -7.28
C PRO A 9 9.28 8.29 -6.14
N GLY A 10 8.32 9.15 -6.46
CA GLY A 10 7.47 9.86 -5.50
C GLY A 10 6.22 9.05 -5.12
N GLU A 11 5.42 9.61 -4.21
CA GLU A 11 4.18 9.00 -3.71
C GLU A 11 3.21 8.62 -4.85
N ASP A 12 3.01 9.49 -5.84
CA ASP A 12 2.15 9.22 -7.00
C ASP A 12 2.60 7.96 -7.78
N HIS A 13 3.91 7.76 -7.91
CA HIS A 13 4.43 6.57 -8.57
C HIS A 13 4.19 5.32 -7.73
N TYR A 14 4.28 5.45 -6.39
CA TYR A 14 3.97 4.36 -5.47
C TYR A 14 2.51 3.95 -5.49
N MET A 15 1.57 4.91 -5.65
CA MET A 15 0.16 4.59 -5.85
C MET A 15 -0.04 3.65 -7.04
N CYS A 16 0.56 3.96 -8.18
CA CYS A 16 0.49 3.11 -9.36
C CYS A 16 1.15 1.73 -9.13
N ILE A 17 2.25 1.68 -8.37
CA ILE A 17 2.91 0.41 -8.06
C ILE A 17 2.04 -0.44 -7.14
N VAL A 18 1.40 0.15 -6.12
CA VAL A 18 0.47 -0.56 -5.22
C VAL A 18 -0.68 -1.16 -6.01
N ASP A 19 -1.30 -0.40 -6.91
CA ASP A 19 -2.34 -0.93 -7.80
C ASP A 19 -1.83 -2.04 -8.71
N LEU A 20 -0.61 -1.96 -9.22
CA LEU A 20 -0.06 -3.05 -10.04
C LEU A 20 0.21 -4.32 -9.22
N VAL A 21 0.73 -4.16 -8.01
CA VAL A 21 1.20 -5.25 -7.17
C VAL A 21 0.05 -5.93 -6.42
N SER A 22 -1.00 -5.19 -6.04
CA SER A 22 -2.22 -5.73 -5.43
C SER A 22 -2.93 -6.75 -6.32
N HIS A 23 -2.84 -6.59 -7.64
CA HIS A 23 -3.40 -7.53 -8.61
C HIS A 23 -2.54 -8.77 -8.86
N ALA A 24 -1.23 -8.70 -8.54
CA ALA A 24 -0.25 -9.74 -8.88
C ALA A 24 0.22 -10.56 -7.67
N LEU A 25 0.11 -10.03 -6.46
CA LEU A 25 0.54 -10.67 -5.21
C LEU A 25 -0.66 -10.98 -4.31
N SER A 26 -0.45 -11.86 -3.33
CA SER A 26 -1.40 -11.97 -2.22
C SER A 26 -1.39 -10.68 -1.39
N ASN A 27 -2.56 -10.28 -0.89
CA ASN A 27 -2.70 -9.02 -0.17
C ASN A 27 -1.74 -8.89 1.03
N ASP A 28 -1.42 -9.97 1.75
CA ASP A 28 -0.44 -9.92 2.85
C ASP A 28 0.97 -9.52 2.40
N ARG A 29 1.42 -9.98 1.21
CA ARG A 29 2.72 -9.58 0.67
C ARG A 29 2.71 -8.13 0.20
N VAL A 30 1.55 -7.62 -0.21
CA VAL A 30 1.38 -6.21 -0.59
C VAL A 30 1.47 -5.33 0.65
N VAL A 31 0.82 -5.73 1.75
CA VAL A 31 0.90 -5.06 3.06
C VAL A 31 2.36 -4.97 3.52
N GLU A 32 3.08 -6.09 3.57
CA GLU A 32 4.50 -6.11 3.96
C GLU A 32 5.37 -5.23 3.04
N TRP A 33 5.06 -5.21 1.74
CA TRP A 33 5.78 -4.37 0.78
C TRP A 33 5.56 -2.87 1.02
N ILE A 34 4.33 -2.46 1.35
CA ILE A 34 4.00 -1.06 1.66
C ILE A 34 4.66 -0.63 2.97
N GLU A 35 4.59 -1.47 4.02
CA GLU A 35 5.21 -1.19 5.34
C GLU A 35 6.71 -0.95 5.22
N ASN A 36 7.41 -1.73 4.40
CA ASN A 36 8.84 -1.59 4.17
C ASN A 36 9.21 -0.51 3.14
N SER A 37 8.22 0.20 2.59
CA SER A 37 8.45 1.25 1.60
C SER A 37 8.72 2.61 2.24
N PRO A 38 9.37 3.55 1.52
CA PRO A 38 9.50 4.94 1.95
C PRO A 38 8.17 5.68 2.12
N PHE A 39 7.03 5.07 1.78
CA PHE A 39 5.70 5.64 1.89
C PHE A 39 4.78 4.81 2.80
N GLY A 40 5.33 3.95 3.64
CA GLY A 40 4.57 3.16 4.62
C GLY A 40 3.79 4.02 5.62
N PHE A 41 4.16 5.29 5.82
CA PHE A 41 3.41 6.25 6.64
C PHE A 41 2.36 7.04 5.84
N SER A 42 2.26 6.85 4.53
CA SER A 42 1.30 7.58 3.70
C SER A 42 -0.09 6.98 3.81
N LYS A 43 -1.00 7.71 4.44
CA LYS A 43 -2.43 7.36 4.48
C LYS A 43 -2.99 7.10 3.08
N ARG A 44 -2.60 7.90 2.09
CA ARG A 44 -3.09 7.80 0.71
C ARG A 44 -2.74 6.47 0.06
N VAL A 45 -1.55 5.95 0.36
CA VAL A 45 -1.07 4.65 -0.14
C VAL A 45 -1.90 3.50 0.46
N TRP A 46 -2.22 3.57 1.75
CA TRP A 46 -3.06 2.57 2.42
C TRP A 46 -4.53 2.63 2.01
N GLU A 47 -5.09 3.83 1.81
CA GLU A 47 -6.44 4.00 1.27
C GLU A 47 -6.57 3.38 -0.14
N ASN A 48 -5.52 3.46 -0.97
CA ASN A 48 -5.51 2.79 -2.27
C ASN A 48 -5.58 1.26 -2.15
N LEU A 49 -4.84 0.70 -1.18
CA LEU A 49 -4.85 -0.73 -0.93
C LEU A 49 -6.23 -1.21 -0.42
N ILE A 50 -6.95 -0.42 0.40
CA ILE A 50 -8.34 -0.75 0.79
C ILE A 50 -9.21 -1.00 -0.43
N GLY A 51 -9.17 -0.07 -1.40
CA GLY A 51 -9.98 -0.19 -2.62
C GLY A 51 -9.75 -1.53 -3.32
N ASN A 52 -8.50 -1.96 -3.39
CA ASN A 52 -8.11 -3.25 -3.94
C ASN A 52 -8.56 -4.44 -3.09
N CYS A 53 -8.38 -4.40 -1.75
CA CYS A 53 -8.81 -5.47 -0.86
C CYS A 53 -10.32 -5.72 -0.91
N VAL A 54 -11.12 -4.66 -1.01
CA VAL A 54 -12.58 -4.74 -1.16
C VAL A 54 -12.98 -5.38 -2.47
N ILE A 55 -12.34 -5.00 -3.59
CA ILE A 55 -12.62 -5.57 -4.92
C ILE A 55 -12.30 -7.07 -4.96
N HIS A 56 -11.22 -7.49 -4.30
CA HIS A 56 -10.74 -8.87 -4.33
C HIS A 56 -11.30 -9.77 -3.20
N GLY A 57 -12.10 -9.23 -2.29
CA GLY A 57 -12.86 -10.01 -1.30
C GLY A 57 -12.03 -10.66 -0.19
N ASN A 58 -10.90 -10.07 0.19
CA ASN A 58 -10.03 -10.62 1.23
C ASN A 58 -10.19 -9.85 2.56
N ALA A 59 -10.99 -10.44 3.47
CA ALA A 59 -11.35 -9.83 4.74
C ALA A 59 -10.18 -9.70 5.74
N GLU A 60 -9.24 -10.66 5.75
CA GLU A 60 -8.12 -10.65 6.71
C GLU A 60 -7.15 -9.50 6.41
N SER A 61 -6.81 -9.32 5.13
CA SER A 61 -5.94 -8.21 4.75
C SER A 61 -6.65 -6.86 4.84
N LEU A 62 -7.97 -6.81 4.65
CA LEU A 62 -8.74 -5.60 4.89
C LEU A 62 -8.65 -5.16 6.36
N GLU A 63 -8.81 -6.08 7.31
CA GLU A 63 -8.69 -5.78 8.75
C GLU A 63 -7.30 -5.22 9.11
N LYS A 64 -6.23 -5.79 8.54
CA LYS A 64 -4.85 -5.28 8.73
C LYS A 64 -4.70 -3.85 8.22
N VAL A 65 -5.23 -3.57 7.03
CA VAL A 65 -5.17 -2.23 6.43
C VAL A 65 -6.00 -1.22 7.22
N GLU A 66 -7.21 -1.58 7.65
CA GLU A 66 -8.06 -0.72 8.48
C GLU A 66 -7.40 -0.40 9.82
N LYS A 67 -6.80 -1.39 10.49
CA LYS A 67 -6.05 -1.19 11.73
C LYS A 67 -4.91 -0.18 11.53
N HIS A 68 -4.14 -0.33 10.45
CA HIS A 68 -3.01 0.56 10.20
C HIS A 68 -3.45 1.99 9.88
N LEU A 69 -4.57 2.16 9.17
CA LEU A 69 -5.16 3.48 8.96
C LEU A 69 -5.65 4.13 10.25
N MET A 70 -6.19 3.35 11.19
CA MET A 70 -6.53 3.86 12.53
C MET A 70 -5.28 4.31 13.29
N GLU A 71 -4.18 3.56 13.22
CA GLU A 71 -2.89 3.93 13.83
C GLU A 71 -2.33 5.24 13.23
N LEU A 72 -2.51 5.46 11.92
CA LEU A 72 -2.10 6.70 11.25
C LEU A 72 -2.98 7.90 11.61
N ASP A 73 -4.28 7.69 11.86
CA ASP A 73 -5.21 8.76 12.26
C ASP A 73 -5.10 9.13 13.74
N TYR A 74 -4.64 8.19 14.58
CA TYR A 74 -4.47 8.37 16.02
C TYR A 74 -3.08 7.90 16.49
N PRO A 75 -2.00 8.61 16.12
CA PRO A 75 -0.67 8.27 16.59
C PRO A 75 -0.55 8.52 18.10
N GLU A 76 -0.15 7.49 18.87
CA GLU A 76 0.17 7.61 20.32
C GLU A 76 1.39 8.51 20.59
#